data_AF-A0A524LFV4-F1
#
_entry.id   AF-A0A524LFV4-F1
#
_cell.length_a   1.000
_cell.length_b   1.000
_cell.length_c   1.000
_cell.angle_alpha   90.00
_cell.angle_beta   90.00
_cell.angle_gamma   90.00
#
_symmetry.space_group_name_H-M   'P 1'
#
loop_
_entity.id
_entity.type
_entity.pdbx_description
1 polymer ?
#
loop_
_entity_poly.entity_id
_entity_poly.type
_entity_poly.pdbx_seq_one_letter_code
_entity_poly.pdbx_strand_id
1 'polypeptide(L)'
;LPIVSALPTDVDEAKVAAMTAAMLTLGEKAAMELGKGELEQVNVKGVNGWLLVVQAGMNACLTVSTTANAKLGLIFLDMKRAAEKIAQMI
;
A
#
# COMPACT_ATOMS: atom_id res chain seq x y z
N LEU A 1 -2.03 7.10 11.34
CA LEU A 1 -2.05 6.02 12.35
C LEU A 1 -2.71 4.79 11.71
N PRO A 2 -2.35 3.56 12.10
CA PRO A 2 -3.00 2.37 11.57
C PRO A 2 -4.49 2.35 11.94
N ILE A 3 -5.36 2.06 10.98
CA ILE A 3 -6.80 1.79 11.24
C ILE A 3 -6.94 0.36 11.79
N VAL A 4 -6.24 -0.57 11.14
CA VAL A 4 -6.14 -1.98 11.51
C VAL A 4 -4.81 -2.52 10.95
N SER A 5 -4.21 -3.50 11.61
CA SER A 5 -3.04 -4.22 11.09
C SER A 5 -3.17 -5.72 11.32
N ALA A 6 -2.53 -6.48 10.43
CA ALA A 6 -2.36 -7.93 10.54
C ALA A 6 -0.88 -8.24 10.23
N LEU A 7 0.01 -7.59 10.98
CA LEU A 7 1.45 -7.72 10.83
C LEU A 7 2.01 -8.72 11.85
N PRO A 8 3.16 -9.35 11.57
CA PRO A 8 3.89 -10.14 12.57
C PRO A 8 4.18 -9.33 13.83
N THR A 9 4.25 -9.99 15.00
CA THR A 9 4.41 -9.34 16.31
C THR A 9 5.70 -8.55 16.48
N ASP A 10 6.72 -8.83 15.65
CA ASP A 10 8.01 -8.15 15.62
C ASP A 10 8.00 -6.87 14.76
N VAL A 11 6.90 -6.59 14.06
CA VAL A 11 6.76 -5.41 13.20
C VAL A 11 5.98 -4.31 13.91
N ASP A 12 6.58 -3.13 13.97
CA ASP A 12 5.95 -1.93 14.50
C ASP A 12 5.00 -1.32 13.44
N GLU A 13 3.70 -1.52 13.66
CA GLU A 13 2.64 -1.02 12.78
C GLU A 13 2.64 0.51 12.62
N ALA A 14 3.05 1.27 13.64
CA ALA A 14 3.08 2.73 13.58
C ALA A 14 4.20 3.20 12.66
N LYS A 15 5.36 2.53 12.71
CA LYS A 15 6.45 2.77 11.75
C LYS A 15 6.05 2.45 10.32
N VAL A 16 5.38 1.31 10.10
CA VAL A 16 4.91 0.93 8.76
C VAL A 16 3.88 1.93 8.22
N ALA A 17 2.95 2.39 9.05
CA ALA A 17 1.98 3.41 8.67
C ALA A 17 2.65 4.74 8.32
N ALA A 18 3.65 5.18 9.11
CA ALA A 18 4.40 6.41 8.84
C ALA A 18 5.19 6.34 7.52
N MET A 19 5.88 5.22 7.27
CA MET A 19 6.59 5.00 6.01
C MET A 19 5.63 4.99 4.82
N THR A 20 4.48 4.31 4.95
CA THR A 20 3.44 4.27 3.92
C THR A 20 2.95 5.66 3.56
N ALA A 21 2.60 6.49 4.57
CA ALA A 21 2.14 7.85 4.34
C ALA A 21 3.20 8.69 3.61
N ALA A 22 4.46 8.60 4.01
CA ALA A 22 5.55 9.31 3.36
C ALA A 22 5.73 8.88 1.88
N MET A 23 5.65 7.57 1.60
CA MET A 23 5.75 7.04 0.24
C MET A 23 4.59 7.51 -0.65
N LEU A 24 3.37 7.56 -0.12
CA LEU A 24 2.21 8.07 -0.87
C LEU A 24 2.38 9.55 -1.21
N THR A 25 2.73 10.39 -0.22
CA THR A 25 2.96 11.82 -0.45
C THR A 25 4.04 12.08 -1.49
N LEU A 26 5.16 11.34 -1.44
CA LEU A 26 6.22 11.46 -2.43
C LEU A 26 5.79 10.92 -3.80
N GLY A 27 5.06 9.81 -3.82
CA GLY A 27 4.54 9.19 -5.04
C GLY A 27 3.54 10.09 -5.77
N GLU A 28 2.61 10.72 -5.05
CA GLU A 28 1.63 11.68 -5.58
C GLU A 28 2.34 12.87 -6.21
N LYS A 29 3.31 13.44 -5.49
CA LYS A 29 4.11 14.55 -5.99
C LYS A 29 4.88 14.15 -7.25
N ALA A 30 5.54 12.99 -7.25
CA ALA A 30 6.27 12.50 -8.41
C ALA A 30 5.34 12.22 -9.60
N ALA A 31 4.17 11.62 -9.38
CA ALA A 31 3.18 11.37 -10.42
C ALA A 31 2.68 12.69 -11.04
N MET A 32 2.41 13.70 -10.22
CA MET A 32 1.99 15.02 -10.68
C MET A 32 3.12 15.72 -11.47
N GLU A 33 4.31 15.83 -10.91
CA GLU A 33 5.45 16.53 -11.53
C GLU A 33 5.92 15.87 -12.84
N LEU A 34 5.81 14.54 -12.94
CA LEU A 34 6.19 13.78 -14.14
C LEU A 34 5.03 13.57 -15.13
N GLY A 35 3.87 14.21 -14.90
CA GLY A 35 2.72 14.14 -15.81
C GLY A 35 2.10 12.74 -15.92
N LYS A 36 2.07 11.98 -14.84
CA LYS A 36 1.46 10.65 -14.74
C LYS A 36 0.03 10.67 -14.19
N GLY A 37 -0.46 11.83 -13.77
CA GLY A 37 -1.81 12.00 -13.23
C GLY A 37 -1.89 11.59 -11.77
N GLU A 38 -3.01 11.00 -11.38
CA GLU A 38 -3.26 10.55 -10.00
C GLU A 38 -2.45 9.28 -9.68
N LEU A 39 -1.93 9.20 -8.45
CA LEU A 39 -1.21 8.03 -7.99
C LEU A 39 -2.19 6.88 -7.72
N GLU A 40 -2.15 5.85 -8.57
CA GLU A 40 -2.96 4.64 -8.35
C GLU A 40 -2.39 3.74 -7.25
N GLN A 41 -1.07 3.55 -7.22
CA GLN A 41 -0.40 2.62 -6.30
C GLN A 41 1.10 2.89 -6.17
N VAL A 42 1.70 2.41 -5.07
CA VAL A 42 3.15 2.38 -4.85
C VAL A 42 3.62 0.93 -4.71
N ASN A 43 4.67 0.57 -5.46
CA ASN A 43 5.28 -0.76 -5.41
C ASN A 43 6.77 -0.64 -5.08
N VAL A 44 7.18 -1.17 -3.93
CA VAL A 44 8.58 -1.24 -3.54
C VAL A 44 9.07 -2.67 -3.67
N LYS A 45 10.02 -2.90 -4.57
CA LYS A 45 10.68 -4.20 -4.76
C LYS A 45 11.96 -4.25 -3.94
N GLY A 46 11.99 -5.14 -2.96
CA GLY A 46 13.21 -5.52 -2.24
C GLY A 46 13.75 -6.85 -2.73
N VAL A 47 14.99 -7.17 -2.33
CA VAL A 47 15.60 -8.49 -2.59
C VAL A 47 14.83 -9.63 -1.92
N ASN A 48 14.17 -9.34 -0.78
CA ASN A 48 13.48 -10.33 0.04
C ASN A 48 11.96 -10.34 -0.16
N GLY A 49 11.42 -9.47 -1.01
CA GLY A 49 9.98 -9.29 -1.07
C GLY A 49 9.50 -7.99 -1.66
N TRP A 50 8.23 -7.73 -1.46
CA TRP A 50 7.55 -6.55 -1.96
C TRP A 50 6.77 -5.87 -0.85
N LEU A 51 6.77 -4.54 -0.87
CA LEU A 51 5.82 -3.73 -0.14
C LEU A 51 4.93 -3.02 -1.16
N LEU A 52 3.63 -3.30 -1.10
CA LEU A 52 2.63 -2.84 -2.05
C LEU A 52 1.64 -1.94 -1.30
N VAL A 53 1.31 -0.79 -1.87
CA VAL A 53 0.38 0.17 -1.27
C VAL A 53 -0.62 0.60 -2.34
N VAL A 54 -1.92 0.49 -2.03
CA VAL A 54 -3.02 0.97 -2.89
C VAL A 54 -3.94 1.88 -2.10
N GLN A 55 -4.58 2.84 -2.77
CA GLN A 55 -5.63 3.64 -2.15
C GLN A 55 -6.83 2.74 -1.80
N ALA A 56 -7.48 3.02 -0.66
CA ALA A 56 -8.62 2.26 -0.14
C ALA A 56 -9.71 3.22 0.35
N GLY A 57 -10.25 4.02 -0.57
CA GLY A 57 -11.17 5.12 -0.28
C GLY A 57 -10.44 6.46 -0.15
N MET A 58 -11.16 7.53 0.21
CA MET A 58 -10.63 8.90 0.13
C MET A 58 -9.57 9.21 1.20
N ASN A 59 -9.66 8.57 2.37
CA ASN A 59 -8.82 8.88 3.54
C ASN A 59 -8.06 7.66 4.08
N ALA A 60 -7.96 6.57 3.29
CA ALA A 60 -7.29 5.35 3.73
C ALA A 60 -6.51 4.69 2.59
N CYS A 61 -5.53 3.87 2.98
CA CYS A 61 -4.75 3.05 2.07
C CYS A 61 -4.59 1.64 2.65
N LEU A 62 -4.38 0.67 1.77
CA LEU A 62 -4.06 -0.71 2.12
C LEU A 62 -2.60 -0.99 1.79
N THR A 63 -1.83 -1.38 2.81
CA THR A 63 -0.42 -1.78 2.69
C THR A 63 -0.28 -3.28 2.89
N VAL A 64 0.43 -3.95 1.97
CA VAL A 64 0.71 -5.39 2.01
C VAL A 64 2.21 -5.63 1.84
N SER A 65 2.78 -6.43 2.75
CA SER A 65 4.14 -6.94 2.64
C SER A 65 4.12 -8.41 2.22
N THR A 66 5.02 -8.79 1.31
CA THR A 66 5.09 -10.15 0.77
C THR A 66 6.53 -10.63 0.69
N THR A 67 6.73 -11.95 0.63
CA THR A 67 8.04 -12.57 0.34
C THR A 67 8.39 -12.46 -1.14
N ALA A 68 9.68 -12.63 -1.49
CA ALA A 68 10.17 -12.57 -2.88
C ALA A 68 9.43 -13.50 -3.87
N ASN A 69 8.95 -14.66 -3.39
CA ASN A 69 8.30 -15.69 -4.21
C ASN A 69 6.77 -15.53 -4.30
N ALA A 70 6.22 -14.40 -3.85
CA ALA A 70 4.78 -14.17 -3.85
C ALA A 70 4.23 -14.10 -5.29
N LYS A 71 3.04 -14.68 -5.50
CA LYS A 71 2.31 -14.63 -6.76
C LYS A 71 1.64 -13.26 -6.92
N LEU A 72 2.39 -12.26 -7.36
CA LEU A 72 1.95 -10.85 -7.41
C LEU A 72 0.60 -10.66 -8.12
N GLY A 73 0.32 -11.39 -9.21
CA GLY A 73 -0.97 -11.28 -9.90
C GLY A 73 -2.17 -11.61 -9.01
N LEU A 74 -2.05 -12.61 -8.12
CA LEU A 74 -3.09 -12.94 -7.14
C LEU A 74 -3.16 -11.91 -6.02
N ILE A 75 -2.00 -11.45 -5.55
CA ILE A 75 -1.92 -10.42 -4.50
C ILE A 75 -2.60 -9.13 -4.97
N PHE A 76 -2.33 -8.66 -6.18
CA PHE A 76 -2.98 -7.47 -6.73
C PHE A 76 -4.50 -7.66 -6.89
N LEU A 77 -4.95 -8.85 -7.33
CA LEU A 77 -6.38 -9.15 -7.44
C LEU A 77 -7.09 -9.06 -6.09
N ASP A 78 -6.51 -9.66 -5.05
CA ASP A 78 -7.08 -9.65 -3.71
C ASP A 78 -6.98 -8.27 -3.06
N MET A 79 -5.88 -7.55 -3.26
CA MET A 79 -5.70 -6.17 -2.79
C MET A 79 -6.75 -5.25 -3.39
N LYS A 80 -7.00 -5.33 -4.70
CA LYS A 80 -8.04 -4.51 -5.36
C LYS A 80 -9.41 -4.74 -4.74
N ARG A 81 -9.81 -6.01 -4.59
CA ARG A 81 -11.09 -6.39 -3.97
C ARG A 81 -11.20 -5.94 -2.52
N ALA A 82 -10.12 -6.04 -1.75
CA ALA A 82 -10.07 -5.62 -0.37
C ALA A 82 -10.18 -4.08 -0.24
N ALA A 83 -9.44 -3.34 -1.07
CA ALA A 83 -9.47 -1.89 -1.10
C ALA A 83 -10.85 -1.35 -1.49
N GLU A 84 -11.51 -1.94 -2.48
CA GLU A 84 -12.90 -1.60 -2.87
C GLU A 84 -13.88 -1.84 -1.72
N LYS A 85 -13.75 -2.95 -0.99
CA LYS A 85 -14.58 -3.22 0.20
C LYS A 85 -14.34 -2.23 1.33
N ILE A 86 -13.07 -1.92 1.62
CA ILE A 86 -12.70 -0.95 2.65
C ILE A 86 -13.31 0.42 2.30
N ALA A 87 -13.19 0.84 1.04
CA ALA A 87 -13.73 2.11 0.56
C ALA A 87 -15.25 2.22 0.70
N GLN A 88 -15.99 1.10 0.73
CA GLN A 88 -17.44 1.08 0.97
C GLN A 88 -17.83 1.14 2.45
N MET A 89 -16.88 0.91 3.35
CA MET A 89 -17.11 0.84 4.81
C MET A 89 -16.72 2.12 5.54
N ILE A 90 -15.99 3.03 4.89
CA ILE A 90 -15.44 4.26 5.49
C ILE A 90 -15.99 5.53 4.86
#